data_AF-A0A8T7CR69-F1
#
_entry.id   AF-A0A8T7CR69-F1
#
_cell.length_a   1.000
_cell.length_b   1.000
_cell.length_c   1.000
_cell.angle_alpha   90.00
_cell.angle_beta   90.00
_cell.angle_gamma   90.00
#
_symmetry.space_group_name_H-M   'P 1'
#
loop_
_entity.id
_entity.type
_entity.pdbx_description
1 polymer ?
#
loop_
_entity_poly.entity_id
_entity_poly.type
_entity_poly.pdbx_seq_one_letter_code
_entity_poly.pdbx_strand_id
1 'polypeptide(L)'
;MLILKGLIGTAVQIASFAAMLLLPAGTLDWPRAIQFLVAHGVLSLTATIVLALYAPASLEARMQGPVHKSQPKADRVISFLLFPLLCAWFVSIPLEVFHLHWLPAPGFMVSMLGAGLFFIGYAIILISVYQNEFAAPIVKDQSERGHVLVDTGLYGCIRHPLYLGFVLYFIGVALWLESYLSLFLLSVIFAILVARIFVEEKTLRETLPGYIEYMTRVRYRIIPFAW
;
A
#
# COMPACT_ATOMS: atom_id res chain seq x y z
N MET A 1 19.23 -14.49 7.52
CA MET A 1 17.86 -14.80 8.03
C MET A 1 16.80 -13.82 7.54
N LEU A 2 17.11 -12.51 7.44
CA LEU A 2 16.14 -11.49 6.98
C LEU A 2 15.61 -11.74 5.57
N ILE A 3 16.50 -11.99 4.59
CA ILE A 3 16.12 -12.30 3.20
C ILE A 3 15.13 -13.47 3.15
N LEU A 4 15.44 -14.58 3.82
CA LEU A 4 14.58 -15.77 3.82
C LEU A 4 13.19 -15.46 4.38
N LYS A 5 13.10 -14.75 5.52
CA LYS A 5 11.82 -14.33 6.09
C LYS A 5 11.06 -13.41 5.13
N GLY A 6 11.76 -12.50 4.46
CA GLY A 6 11.19 -11.59 3.46
C GLY A 6 10.60 -12.36 2.28
N LEU A 7 11.37 -13.30 1.73
CA LEU A 7 10.93 -14.16 0.61
C LEU A 7 9.70 -15.00 0.99
N ILE A 8 9.66 -15.55 2.21
CA ILE A 8 8.49 -16.28 2.72
C ILE A 8 7.28 -15.34 2.79
N GLY A 9 7.45 -14.14 3.36
CA GLY A 9 6.38 -13.14 3.45
C GLY A 9 5.85 -12.73 2.07
N THR A 10 6.75 -12.50 1.11
CA THR A 10 6.39 -12.22 -0.29
C THR A 10 5.63 -13.39 -0.92
N ALA A 11 6.09 -14.63 -0.73
CA ALA A 11 5.41 -15.81 -1.27
C ALA A 11 4.00 -15.96 -0.68
N VAL A 12 3.84 -15.79 0.64
CA VAL A 12 2.54 -15.81 1.31
C VAL A 12 1.62 -14.70 0.78
N GLN A 13 2.15 -13.50 0.55
CA GLN A 13 1.37 -12.40 -0.01
C GLN A 13 0.88 -12.71 -1.43
N ILE A 14 1.76 -13.19 -2.31
CA ILE A 14 1.41 -13.54 -3.69
C ILE A 14 0.36 -14.66 -3.70
N ALA A 15 0.57 -15.70 -2.88
CA ALA A 15 -0.39 -16.80 -2.74
C ALA A 15 -1.75 -16.31 -2.22
N SER A 16 -1.75 -15.34 -1.28
CA SER A 16 -2.99 -14.74 -0.76
C SER A 16 -3.72 -13.95 -1.84
N PHE A 17 -3.02 -13.14 -2.64
CA PHE A 17 -3.63 -12.42 -3.77
C PHE A 17 -4.16 -13.39 -4.83
N ALA A 18 -3.39 -14.43 -5.16
CA ALA A 18 -3.82 -15.47 -6.10
C ALA A 18 -5.09 -16.18 -5.60
N ALA A 19 -5.15 -16.53 -4.30
CA ALA A 19 -6.33 -17.14 -3.70
C ALA A 19 -7.55 -16.21 -3.76
N MET A 20 -7.39 -14.93 -3.40
CA MET A 20 -8.49 -13.95 -3.40
C MET A 20 -8.99 -13.59 -4.80
N LEU A 21 -8.17 -13.76 -5.83
CA LEU A 21 -8.56 -13.48 -7.22
C LEU A 21 -9.09 -14.73 -7.94
N LEU A 22 -8.34 -15.83 -7.90
CA LEU A 22 -8.60 -17.01 -8.74
C LEU A 22 -9.68 -17.94 -8.14
N LEU A 23 -9.76 -18.05 -6.80
CA LEU A 23 -10.79 -18.90 -6.17
C LEU A 23 -12.20 -18.35 -6.41
N PRO A 24 -12.49 -17.05 -6.19
CA PRO A 24 -13.82 -16.52 -6.47
C PRO A 24 -14.11 -16.40 -7.96
N ALA A 25 -13.08 -16.28 -8.81
CA ALA A 25 -13.26 -16.33 -10.27
C ALA A 25 -13.75 -17.72 -10.73
N GLY A 26 -13.34 -18.79 -10.04
CA GLY A 26 -13.68 -20.17 -10.42
C GLY A 26 -12.94 -20.67 -11.67
N THR A 27 -11.92 -19.94 -12.13
CA THR A 27 -11.11 -20.30 -13.30
C THR A 27 -9.66 -19.85 -13.12
N LEU A 28 -8.75 -20.60 -13.75
CA LEU A 28 -7.34 -20.18 -13.91
C LEU A 28 -7.12 -19.45 -15.24
N ASP A 29 -8.08 -19.50 -16.15
CA ASP A 29 -8.00 -18.85 -17.46
C ASP A 29 -8.39 -17.37 -17.36
N TRP A 30 -7.60 -16.62 -16.60
CA TRP A 30 -7.73 -15.17 -16.48
C TRP A 30 -6.36 -14.50 -16.72
N PRO A 31 -6.02 -14.22 -17.99
CA PRO A 31 -4.70 -13.72 -18.37
C PRO A 31 -4.28 -12.45 -17.62
N ARG A 32 -5.21 -11.54 -17.33
CA ARG A 32 -4.91 -10.28 -16.62
C ARG A 32 -4.57 -10.49 -15.16
N ALA A 33 -5.30 -11.36 -14.45
CA ALA A 33 -4.93 -11.71 -13.09
C ALA A 33 -3.58 -12.42 -13.04
N ILE A 34 -3.29 -13.32 -13.99
CA ILE A 34 -1.97 -13.96 -14.09
C ILE A 34 -0.88 -12.92 -14.34
N GLN A 35 -1.07 -12.01 -15.29
CA GLN A 35 -0.12 -10.92 -15.58
C GLN A 35 0.13 -10.05 -14.35
N PHE A 36 -0.93 -9.65 -13.63
CA PHE A 36 -0.82 -8.90 -12.39
C PHE A 36 -0.04 -9.67 -11.32
N LEU A 37 -0.37 -10.95 -11.09
CA LEU A 37 0.29 -11.79 -10.08
C LEU A 37 1.78 -11.98 -10.40
N VAL A 38 2.14 -12.18 -11.68
CA VAL A 38 3.53 -12.28 -12.13
C VAL A 38 4.24 -10.94 -11.95
N ALA A 39 3.65 -9.83 -12.42
CA ALA A 39 4.26 -8.51 -12.30
C ALA A 39 4.48 -8.10 -10.84
N HIS A 40 3.45 -8.23 -10.00
CA HIS A 40 3.53 -7.98 -8.57
C HIS A 40 4.53 -8.92 -7.89
N GLY A 41 4.54 -10.19 -8.29
CA GLY A 41 5.48 -11.19 -7.77
C GLY A 41 6.94 -10.83 -8.07
N VAL A 42 7.27 -10.51 -9.31
CA VAL A 42 8.62 -10.09 -9.72
C VAL A 42 9.03 -8.81 -9.00
N LEU A 43 8.15 -7.80 -8.97
CA LEU A 43 8.42 -6.53 -8.29
C LEU A 43 8.64 -6.72 -6.78
N SER A 44 7.80 -7.51 -6.12
CA SER A 44 7.90 -7.75 -4.68
C SER A 44 9.08 -8.61 -4.28
N LEU A 45 9.43 -9.63 -5.06
CA LEU A 45 10.64 -10.41 -4.84
C LEU A 45 11.90 -9.55 -5.03
N THR A 46 11.94 -8.77 -6.11
CA THR A 46 13.05 -7.85 -6.39
C THR A 46 13.17 -6.81 -5.29
N ALA A 47 12.06 -6.20 -4.88
CA ALA A 47 12.02 -5.24 -3.78
C ALA A 47 12.52 -5.84 -2.46
N THR A 48 12.08 -7.04 -2.11
CA THR A 48 12.54 -7.74 -0.90
C THR A 48 14.05 -7.97 -0.95
N ILE A 49 14.59 -8.43 -2.08
CA ILE A 49 16.03 -8.66 -2.23
C ILE A 49 16.81 -7.33 -2.15
N VAL A 50 16.40 -6.32 -2.91
CA VAL A 50 17.04 -5.00 -2.94
C VAL A 50 17.01 -4.34 -1.56
N LEU A 51 15.86 -4.30 -0.89
CA LEU A 51 15.76 -3.73 0.45
C LEU A 51 16.59 -4.54 1.46
N ALA A 52 16.61 -5.87 1.38
CA ALA A 52 17.45 -6.65 2.28
C ALA A 52 18.95 -6.40 2.09
N LEU A 53 19.40 -6.06 0.88
CA LEU A 53 20.80 -5.80 0.56
C LEU A 53 21.21 -4.34 0.85
N TYR A 54 20.36 -3.37 0.53
CA TYR A 54 20.70 -1.95 0.56
C TYR A 54 20.01 -1.15 1.68
N ALA A 55 18.87 -1.60 2.20
CA ALA A 55 18.08 -0.91 3.22
C ALA A 55 17.40 -1.90 4.21
N PRO A 56 18.17 -2.74 4.92
CA PRO A 56 17.62 -3.83 5.73
C PRO A 56 16.72 -3.31 6.88
N ALA A 57 17.03 -2.13 7.44
CA ALA A 57 16.20 -1.50 8.47
C ALA A 57 14.80 -1.14 7.96
N SER A 58 14.66 -0.69 6.71
CA SER A 58 13.36 -0.45 6.08
C SER A 58 12.56 -1.74 5.89
N LEU A 59 13.24 -2.82 5.46
CA LEU A 59 12.59 -4.12 5.32
C LEU A 59 12.13 -4.65 6.68
N GLU A 60 12.97 -4.58 7.70
CA GLU A 60 12.62 -5.01 9.06
C GLU A 60 11.44 -4.24 9.64
N ALA A 61 11.38 -2.91 9.42
CA ALA A 61 10.26 -2.08 9.83
C ALA A 61 8.93 -2.56 9.21
N ARG A 62 8.98 -3.02 7.95
CA ARG A 62 7.83 -3.56 7.20
C ARG A 62 7.40 -4.95 7.63
N MET A 63 8.25 -5.70 8.32
CA MET A 63 7.97 -7.09 8.76
C MET A 63 7.40 -7.18 10.17
N GLN A 64 7.12 -6.05 10.80
CA GLN A 64 6.55 -6.02 12.14
C GLN A 64 5.10 -6.51 12.14
N GLY A 65 4.71 -7.16 13.24
CA GLY A 65 3.37 -7.70 13.41
C GLY A 65 2.28 -6.62 13.39
N PRO A 66 1.02 -7.03 13.18
CA PRO A 66 -0.11 -6.12 12.99
C PRO A 66 -0.51 -5.33 14.25
N VAL A 67 0.05 -5.69 15.41
CA VAL A 67 -0.26 -5.06 16.69
C VAL A 67 1.03 -4.74 17.44
N HIS A 68 1.13 -3.52 17.95
CA HIS A 68 2.24 -3.09 18.80
C HIS A 68 1.73 -2.39 20.07
N LYS A 69 2.53 -2.43 21.14
CA LYS A 69 2.18 -1.82 22.43
C LYS A 69 2.02 -0.30 22.33
N SER A 70 2.93 0.36 21.60
CA SER A 70 2.91 1.81 21.33
C SER A 70 1.98 2.24 20.19
N GLN A 71 1.17 1.33 19.64
CA GLN A 71 0.21 1.66 18.59
C GLN A 71 -1.00 2.41 19.18
N PRO A 72 -1.37 3.58 18.66
CA PRO A 72 -2.58 4.28 19.09
C PRO A 72 -3.83 3.40 18.95
N LYS A 73 -4.75 3.48 19.92
CA LYS A 73 -6.01 2.71 19.88
C LYS A 73 -6.80 2.96 18.58
N ALA A 74 -6.81 4.21 18.12
CA ALA A 74 -7.46 4.59 16.87
C ALA A 74 -6.84 3.88 15.65
N ASP A 75 -5.50 3.83 15.54
CA ASP A 75 -4.83 3.12 14.44
C ASP A 75 -5.06 1.60 14.51
N ARG A 76 -5.20 1.03 15.72
CA ARG A 76 -5.52 -0.39 15.88
C ARG A 76 -6.91 -0.72 15.33
N VAL A 77 -7.92 0.11 15.65
CA VAL A 77 -9.27 -0.03 15.09
C VAL A 77 -9.25 0.14 13.58
N ILE A 78 -8.56 1.18 13.09
CA ILE A 78 -8.41 1.43 11.65
C ILE A 78 -7.74 0.24 10.95
N SER A 79 -6.64 -0.29 11.48
CA SER A 79 -5.94 -1.45 10.91
C SER A 79 -6.81 -2.70 10.90
N PHE A 80 -7.57 -2.92 11.97
CA PHE A 80 -8.54 -4.02 12.07
C PHE A 80 -9.69 -3.90 11.06
N LEU A 81 -10.11 -2.68 10.72
CA LEU A 81 -11.13 -2.44 9.68
C LEU A 81 -10.55 -2.51 8.26
N LEU A 82 -9.36 -1.95 8.05
CA LEU A 82 -8.73 -1.87 6.74
C LEU A 82 -8.36 -3.25 6.20
N PHE A 83 -7.84 -4.15 7.03
CA PHE A 83 -7.42 -5.47 6.58
C PHE A 83 -8.54 -6.29 5.91
N PRO A 84 -9.69 -6.57 6.57
CA PRO A 84 -10.78 -7.29 5.94
C PRO A 84 -11.39 -6.53 4.77
N LEU A 85 -11.43 -5.19 4.82
CA LEU A 85 -11.94 -4.38 3.71
C LEU A 85 -11.05 -4.51 2.46
N LEU A 86 -9.72 -4.56 2.63
CA LEU A 86 -8.78 -4.81 1.53
C LEU A 86 -8.92 -6.23 0.97
N CYS A 87 -9.14 -7.23 1.83
CA CYS A 87 -9.42 -8.59 1.37
C CYS A 87 -10.74 -8.64 0.56
N ALA A 88 -11.81 -8.03 1.09
CA ALA A 88 -13.09 -7.92 0.41
C ALA A 88 -12.96 -7.15 -0.92
N TRP A 89 -12.11 -6.13 -0.96
CA TRP A 89 -11.80 -5.37 -2.17
C TRP A 89 -11.15 -6.27 -3.23
N PHE A 90 -10.13 -7.07 -2.90
CA PHE A 90 -9.55 -8.01 -3.85
C PHE A 90 -10.57 -9.05 -4.35
N VAL A 91 -11.39 -9.60 -3.45
CA VAL A 91 -12.43 -10.58 -3.79
C VAL A 91 -13.54 -9.95 -4.65
N SER A 92 -13.83 -8.66 -4.50
CA SER A 92 -14.84 -7.98 -5.31
C SER A 92 -14.51 -7.92 -6.80
N ILE A 93 -13.21 -7.93 -7.16
CA ILE A 93 -12.75 -7.86 -8.56
C ILE A 93 -13.26 -9.06 -9.37
N PRO A 94 -12.90 -10.33 -9.05
CA PRO A 94 -13.41 -11.47 -9.80
C PRO A 94 -14.94 -11.63 -9.70
N LEU A 95 -15.55 -11.21 -8.59
CA LEU A 95 -17.01 -11.21 -8.46
C LEU A 95 -17.67 -10.29 -9.48
N GLU A 96 -17.15 -9.08 -9.69
CA GLU A 96 -17.66 -8.20 -10.74
C GLU A 96 -17.40 -8.77 -12.14
N VAL A 97 -16.17 -9.19 -12.40
CA VAL A 97 -15.70 -9.58 -13.73
C VAL A 97 -16.38 -10.85 -14.25
N PHE A 98 -16.65 -11.85 -13.39
CA PHE A 98 -17.16 -13.16 -13.81
C PHE A 98 -18.61 -13.46 -13.42
N HIS A 99 -19.17 -12.76 -12.42
CA HIS A 99 -20.45 -13.18 -11.83
C HIS A 99 -21.50 -12.08 -11.82
N LEU A 100 -21.16 -10.85 -11.40
CA LEU A 100 -22.12 -9.79 -11.18
C LEU A 100 -22.41 -8.98 -12.45
N HIS A 101 -21.36 -8.64 -13.23
CA HIS A 101 -21.46 -7.84 -14.45
C HIS A 101 -22.28 -6.53 -14.30
N TRP A 102 -22.21 -5.89 -13.13
CA TRP A 102 -23.01 -4.70 -12.81
C TRP A 102 -22.62 -3.47 -13.65
N LEU A 103 -21.36 -3.38 -14.07
CA LEU A 103 -20.83 -2.31 -14.89
C LEU A 103 -20.15 -2.90 -16.13
N PRO A 104 -20.14 -2.18 -17.26
CA PRO A 104 -19.36 -2.61 -18.42
C PRO A 104 -17.88 -2.64 -18.08
N ALA A 105 -17.17 -3.67 -18.53
CA ALA A 105 -15.74 -3.78 -18.31
C ALA A 105 -14.99 -2.55 -18.88
N PRO A 106 -13.99 -2.02 -18.15
CA PRO A 106 -13.09 -1.00 -18.68
C PRO A 106 -12.53 -1.40 -20.05
N GLY A 107 -12.58 -0.49 -21.02
CA GLY A 107 -11.98 -0.73 -22.34
C GLY A 107 -10.47 -0.99 -22.23
N PHE A 108 -9.90 -1.66 -23.23
CA PHE A 108 -8.48 -2.03 -23.24
C PHE A 108 -7.53 -0.87 -22.91
N MET A 109 -7.75 0.32 -23.46
CA MET A 109 -6.95 1.51 -23.15
C MET A 109 -7.00 1.90 -21.66
N VAL A 110 -8.18 1.84 -21.05
CA VAL A 110 -8.36 2.15 -19.61
C VAL A 110 -7.64 1.12 -18.76
N SER A 111 -7.70 -0.15 -19.13
CA SER A 111 -6.95 -1.21 -18.45
C SER A 111 -5.44 -1.03 -18.56
N MET A 112 -4.92 -0.64 -19.72
CA MET A 112 -3.49 -0.36 -19.89
C MET A 112 -3.03 0.86 -19.10
N LEU A 113 -3.86 1.90 -19.01
CA LEU A 113 -3.61 3.01 -18.09
C LEU A 113 -3.60 2.53 -16.63
N GLY A 114 -4.50 1.61 -16.26
CA GLY A 114 -4.48 0.94 -14.97
C GLY A 114 -3.17 0.22 -14.68
N ALA A 115 -2.65 -0.56 -15.63
CA ALA A 115 -1.36 -1.21 -15.50
C ALA A 115 -0.22 -0.19 -15.30
N GLY A 116 -0.24 0.92 -16.04
CA GLY A 116 0.70 2.04 -15.84
C GLY A 116 0.64 2.63 -14.44
N LEU A 117 -0.57 2.90 -13.92
CA LEU A 117 -0.78 3.39 -12.56
C LEU A 117 -0.30 2.40 -11.50
N PHE A 118 -0.50 1.10 -11.73
CA PHE A 118 0.03 0.05 -10.86
C PHE A 118 1.57 0.15 -10.75
N PHE A 119 2.28 0.24 -11.88
CA PHE A 119 3.75 0.35 -11.86
C PHE A 119 4.23 1.64 -11.21
N ILE A 120 3.58 2.78 -11.50
CA ILE A 120 3.91 4.08 -10.89
C ILE A 120 3.68 4.03 -9.37
N GLY A 121 2.53 3.53 -8.94
CA GLY A 121 2.18 3.39 -7.53
C GLY A 121 3.18 2.49 -6.80
N TYR A 122 3.54 1.34 -7.40
CA TYR A 122 4.54 0.44 -6.85
C TYR A 122 5.92 1.10 -6.74
N ALA A 123 6.37 1.82 -7.75
CA ALA A 123 7.63 2.55 -7.71
C ALA A 123 7.65 3.59 -6.59
N ILE A 124 6.57 4.35 -6.41
CA ILE A 124 6.43 5.32 -5.30
C ILE A 124 6.49 4.62 -3.94
N ILE A 125 5.82 3.46 -3.79
CA ILE A 125 5.90 2.64 -2.57
C ILE A 125 7.36 2.27 -2.28
N LEU A 126 8.08 1.74 -3.27
CA LEU A 126 9.48 1.32 -3.08
C LEU A 126 10.40 2.49 -2.74
N ILE A 127 10.29 3.59 -3.47
CA ILE A 127 11.11 4.79 -3.22
C ILE A 127 10.81 5.33 -1.82
N SER A 128 9.54 5.35 -1.40
CA SER A 128 9.16 5.83 -0.06
C SER A 128 9.71 4.94 1.05
N VAL A 129 9.62 3.62 0.91
CA VAL A 129 10.18 2.66 1.88
C VAL A 129 11.71 2.73 1.91
N TYR A 130 12.35 2.94 0.76
CA TYR A 130 13.80 3.11 0.68
C TYR A 130 14.26 4.43 1.34
N GLN A 131 13.54 5.53 1.12
CA GLN A 131 13.87 6.84 1.69
C GLN A 131 13.58 6.93 3.20
N ASN A 132 12.62 6.16 3.72
CA ASN A 132 12.20 6.22 5.11
C ASN A 132 12.23 4.83 5.77
N GLU A 133 13.29 4.53 6.50
CA GLU A 133 13.47 3.29 7.26
C GLU A 133 12.50 3.11 8.46
N PHE A 134 11.78 4.17 8.82
CA PHE A 134 10.75 4.15 9.85
C PHE A 134 9.35 3.88 9.27
N ALA A 135 9.20 3.74 7.94
CA ALA A 135 7.94 3.44 7.28
C ALA A 135 7.40 2.03 7.63
N ALA A 136 6.67 1.95 8.74
CA ALA A 136 6.08 0.71 9.26
C ALA A 136 4.64 0.49 8.76
N PRO A 137 4.11 -0.75 8.78
CA PRO A 137 2.73 -1.05 8.38
C PRO A 137 1.67 -0.55 9.38
N ILE A 138 2.08 -0.12 10.57
CA ILE A 138 1.25 0.38 11.68
C ILE A 138 1.76 1.74 12.15
N VAL A 139 0.85 2.60 12.64
CA VAL A 139 1.25 3.86 13.28
C VAL A 139 1.74 3.54 14.67
N LYS A 140 2.95 3.98 15.02
CA LYS A 140 3.49 3.80 16.36
C LYS A 140 4.56 4.83 16.67
N ASP A 141 4.73 5.10 17.96
CA ASP A 141 5.93 5.77 18.42
C ASP A 141 7.14 4.85 18.20
N GLN A 142 8.18 5.41 17.58
CA GLN A 142 9.45 4.76 17.26
C GLN A 142 10.64 5.48 17.89
N SER A 143 10.41 6.34 18.88
CA SER A 143 11.47 7.04 19.62
C SER A 143 12.54 6.09 20.16
N GLU A 144 12.16 4.88 20.57
CA GLU A 144 13.09 3.82 21.03
C GLU A 144 14.08 3.36 19.94
N ARG A 145 13.74 3.52 18.65
CA ARG A 145 14.63 3.24 17.51
C ARG A 145 15.44 4.47 17.08
N GLY A 146 15.34 5.59 17.81
CA GLY A 146 15.92 6.86 17.41
C GLY A 146 15.27 7.44 16.16
N HIS A 147 13.93 7.46 16.11
CA HIS A 147 13.17 7.96 14.95
C HIS A 147 13.65 9.35 14.50
N VAL A 148 14.18 9.42 13.28
CA VAL A 148 14.64 10.66 12.64
C VAL A 148 13.65 11.09 11.56
N LEU A 149 13.38 12.39 11.50
CA LEU A 149 12.56 12.97 10.45
C LEU A 149 13.24 12.84 9.08
N VAL A 150 12.52 12.30 8.10
CA VAL A 150 12.90 12.31 6.69
C VAL A 150 12.09 13.39 5.97
N ASP A 151 12.76 14.44 5.50
CA ASP A 151 12.14 15.58 4.82
C ASP A 151 12.72 15.84 3.41
N THR A 152 13.43 14.86 2.85
CA THR A 152 14.04 14.92 1.51
C THR A 152 13.38 13.94 0.54
N GLY A 153 13.70 14.04 -0.75
CA GLY A 153 13.12 13.18 -1.77
C GLY A 153 11.60 13.36 -1.88
N LEU A 154 10.84 12.27 -1.91
CA LEU A 154 9.37 12.33 -1.99
C LEU A 154 8.76 12.96 -0.74
N TYR A 155 9.36 12.72 0.43
CA TYR A 155 8.94 13.32 1.71
C TYR A 155 9.19 14.83 1.76
N GLY A 156 10.04 15.38 0.88
CA GLY A 156 10.18 16.84 0.71
C GLY A 156 9.05 17.48 -0.09
N CYS A 157 8.30 16.70 -0.87
CA CYS A 157 7.21 17.18 -1.71
C CYS A 157 5.85 17.00 -1.06
N ILE A 158 5.62 15.84 -0.44
CA ILE A 158 4.37 15.45 0.22
C ILE A 158 4.69 14.68 1.51
N ARG A 159 3.83 14.77 2.52
CA ARG A 159 4.08 14.14 3.84
C ARG A 159 3.91 12.62 3.85
N HIS A 160 3.07 12.08 2.97
CA HIS A 160 2.68 10.66 2.95
C HIS A 160 2.82 10.03 1.55
N PRO A 161 4.03 10.02 0.95
CA PRO A 161 4.23 9.47 -0.39
C PRO A 161 3.94 7.96 -0.46
N LEU A 162 4.16 7.23 0.63
CA LEU A 162 3.81 5.80 0.70
C LEU A 162 2.30 5.57 0.50
N TYR A 163 1.46 6.43 1.08
CA TYR A 163 0.01 6.34 0.92
C TYR A 163 -0.44 6.75 -0.49
N LEU A 164 0.20 7.75 -1.10
CA LEU A 164 -0.01 8.05 -2.52
C LEU A 164 0.28 6.82 -3.39
N GLY A 165 1.41 6.16 -3.14
CA GLY A 165 1.80 4.95 -3.84
C GLY A 165 0.77 3.83 -3.71
N PHE A 166 0.23 3.59 -2.50
CA PHE A 166 -0.85 2.63 -2.30
C PHE A 166 -2.14 2.99 -3.03
N VAL A 167 -2.55 4.26 -3.00
CA VAL A 167 -3.77 4.70 -3.72
C VAL A 167 -3.62 4.46 -5.22
N LEU A 168 -2.50 4.87 -5.82
CA LEU A 168 -2.23 4.65 -7.24
C LEU A 168 -2.12 3.16 -7.59
N TYR A 169 -1.49 2.38 -6.72
CA TYR A 169 -1.41 0.93 -6.86
C TYR A 169 -2.81 0.30 -6.92
N PHE A 170 -3.69 0.59 -5.95
CA PHE A 170 -5.03 -0.01 -5.90
C PHE A 170 -5.94 0.48 -7.04
N ILE A 171 -5.89 1.76 -7.41
CA ILE A 171 -6.58 2.26 -8.62
C ILE A 171 -6.08 1.49 -9.85
N GLY A 172 -4.77 1.35 -9.98
CA GLY A 172 -4.14 0.64 -11.08
C GLY A 172 -4.57 -0.81 -11.17
N VAL A 173 -4.60 -1.54 -10.06
CA VAL A 173 -5.06 -2.93 -10.00
C VAL A 173 -6.54 -3.05 -10.38
N ALA A 174 -7.42 -2.20 -9.85
CA ALA A 174 -8.84 -2.24 -10.18
C ALA A 174 -9.07 -2.03 -11.69
N LEU A 175 -8.44 -1.01 -12.28
CA LEU A 175 -8.59 -0.72 -13.71
C LEU A 175 -7.92 -1.80 -14.58
N TRP A 176 -6.74 -2.29 -14.20
CA TRP A 176 -6.03 -3.31 -14.95
C TRP A 176 -6.83 -4.62 -14.99
N LEU A 177 -7.40 -5.02 -13.85
CA LEU A 177 -8.24 -6.20 -13.71
C LEU A 177 -9.72 -5.96 -14.09
N GLU A 178 -10.03 -4.85 -14.74
CA GLU A 178 -11.36 -4.57 -15.31
C GLU A 178 -12.53 -4.45 -14.31
N SER A 179 -12.26 -3.95 -13.11
CA SER A 179 -13.29 -3.80 -12.06
C SER A 179 -13.56 -2.33 -11.70
N TYR A 180 -14.72 -1.81 -12.12
CA TYR A 180 -15.19 -0.48 -11.70
C TYR A 180 -15.84 -0.50 -10.31
N LEU A 181 -16.46 -1.62 -9.91
CA LEU A 181 -16.97 -1.81 -8.55
C LEU A 181 -15.84 -1.68 -7.53
N SER A 182 -14.69 -2.31 -7.78
CA SER A 182 -13.54 -2.18 -6.88
C SER A 182 -13.00 -0.75 -6.86
N LEU A 183 -13.06 -0.01 -7.97
CA LEU A 183 -12.70 1.41 -7.96
C LEU A 183 -13.64 2.22 -7.05
N PHE A 184 -14.94 1.94 -7.06
CA PHE A 184 -15.89 2.56 -6.13
C PHE A 184 -15.61 2.18 -4.67
N LEU A 185 -15.41 0.88 -4.37
CA LEU A 185 -15.08 0.41 -3.02
C LEU A 185 -13.77 1.00 -2.48
N LEU A 186 -12.83 1.36 -3.37
CA LEU A 186 -11.59 2.02 -3.00
C LEU A 186 -11.83 3.41 -2.39
N SER A 187 -12.92 4.11 -2.72
CA SER A 187 -13.26 5.40 -2.10
C SER A 187 -13.50 5.28 -0.59
N VAL A 188 -14.09 4.17 -0.14
CA VAL A 188 -14.32 3.86 1.28
C VAL A 188 -12.99 3.58 1.98
N ILE A 189 -12.12 2.78 1.34
CA ILE A 189 -10.76 2.52 1.85
C ILE A 189 -9.97 3.81 1.96
N PHE A 190 -10.08 4.70 0.96
CA PHE A 190 -9.41 5.99 0.96
C PHE A 190 -9.88 6.88 2.11
N ALA A 191 -11.19 6.94 2.39
CA ALA A 191 -11.71 7.69 3.53
C ALA A 191 -11.15 7.19 4.88
N ILE A 192 -11.01 5.86 5.04
CA ILE A 192 -10.40 5.27 6.23
C ILE A 192 -8.89 5.57 6.28
N LEU A 193 -8.20 5.57 5.14
CA LEU A 193 -6.80 5.97 5.03
C LEU A 193 -6.59 7.43 5.42
N VAL A 194 -7.50 8.32 5.04
CA VAL A 194 -7.51 9.73 5.47
C VAL A 194 -7.61 9.83 6.99
N ALA A 195 -8.53 9.08 7.61
CA ALA A 195 -8.63 9.04 9.08
C ALA A 195 -7.31 8.55 9.72
N ARG A 196 -6.66 7.56 9.09
CA ARG A 196 -5.37 7.03 9.54
C ARG A 196 -4.26 8.07 9.53
N ILE A 197 -4.19 8.88 8.47
CA ILE A 197 -3.21 9.96 8.33
C ILE A 197 -3.33 10.96 9.47
N PHE A 198 -4.55 11.30 9.89
CA PHE A 198 -4.74 12.22 11.02
C PHE A 198 -4.24 11.62 12.34
N VAL A 199 -4.44 10.31 12.55
CA VAL A 199 -3.89 9.61 13.71
C VAL A 199 -2.37 9.61 13.67
N GLU A 200 -1.79 9.32 12.50
CA GLU A 200 -0.33 9.34 12.30
C GLU A 200 0.27 10.71 12.51
N GLU A 201 -0.27 11.76 11.87
CA GLU A 201 0.20 13.14 12.05
C GLU A 201 0.02 13.63 13.50
N LYS A 202 -0.98 13.13 14.23
CA LYS A 202 -1.10 13.41 15.66
C LYS A 202 0.05 12.75 16.44
N THR A 203 0.30 11.46 16.23
CA THR A 203 1.40 10.74 16.89
C THR A 203 2.76 11.36 16.55
N LEU A 204 3.03 11.66 15.29
CA LEU A 204 4.30 12.26 14.87
C LEU A 204 4.51 13.66 15.47
N ARG A 205 3.47 14.48 15.60
CA ARG A 205 3.59 15.78 16.30
C ARG A 205 3.92 15.63 17.78
N GLU A 206 3.46 14.57 18.41
CA GLU A 206 3.67 14.30 19.84
C GLU A 206 5.04 13.66 20.12
N THR A 207 5.57 12.87 19.19
CA THR A 207 6.75 12.02 19.46
C THR A 207 7.96 12.25 18.55
N LEU A 208 7.84 12.93 17.40
CA LEU A 208 8.93 13.15 16.46
C LEU A 208 9.41 14.62 16.48
N PRO A 209 10.60 14.90 17.02
CA PRO A 209 11.20 16.23 16.98
C PRO A 209 11.33 16.75 15.54
N GLY A 210 11.04 18.03 15.32
CA GLY A 210 11.11 18.67 13.99
C GLY A 210 9.86 18.46 13.10
N TYR A 211 8.90 17.62 13.51
CA TYR A 211 7.74 17.32 12.67
C TYR A 211 6.78 18.52 12.51
N ILE A 212 6.68 19.38 13.53
CA ILE A 212 5.84 20.59 13.46
C ILE A 212 6.42 21.56 12.43
N GLU A 213 7.72 21.83 12.47
CA GLU A 213 8.42 22.67 11.50
C GLU A 213 8.34 22.07 10.09
N TYR A 214 8.47 20.75 9.98
CA TYR A 214 8.29 20.02 8.71
C TYR A 214 6.93 20.27 8.08
N MET A 215 5.83 20.23 8.85
CA MET A 215 4.48 20.49 8.34
C MET A 215 4.32 21.91 7.77
N THR A 216 5.13 22.87 8.21
CA THR A 216 5.11 24.24 7.67
C THR A 216 5.78 24.34 6.29
N ARG A 217 6.84 23.55 6.06
CA ARG A 217 7.59 23.48 4.80
C ARG A 217 6.88 22.59 3.77
N VAL A 218 6.44 21.40 4.18
CA VAL A 218 5.77 20.42 3.32
C VAL A 218 4.28 20.45 3.62
N ARG A 219 3.53 21.21 2.83
CA ARG A 219 2.11 21.52 3.09
C ARG A 219 1.14 20.41 2.70
N TYR A 220 1.48 19.63 1.68
CA TYR A 220 0.62 18.59 1.11
C TYR A 220 0.81 17.23 1.79
N ARG A 221 -0.27 16.47 1.99
CA ARG A 221 -0.29 15.13 2.58
C ARG A 221 -0.03 14.08 1.52
N ILE A 222 -0.90 13.99 0.53
CA ILE A 222 -0.88 12.92 -0.49
C ILE A 222 -0.93 13.51 -1.89
N ILE A 223 -1.80 14.50 -2.13
CA ILE A 223 -2.04 15.03 -3.47
C ILE A 223 -1.29 16.36 -3.59
N PRO A 224 -0.20 16.42 -4.36
CA PRO A 224 0.51 17.67 -4.58
C PRO A 224 -0.47 18.76 -5.05
N PHE A 225 -0.32 19.96 -4.50
CA PHE A 225 -1.13 21.14 -4.86
C PHE A 225 -2.61 21.11 -4.46
N ALA A 226 -3.13 20.01 -3.91
CA ALA A 226 -4.52 19.91 -3.48
C ALA A 226 -4.66 19.56 -1.99
N TRP A 227 -3.94 18.54 -1.51
CA TRP A 227 -4.13 18.04 -0.14
C TRP A 227 -2.91 17.37 0.47
#